data_AF-A0AB33JNN5-F1
#
_entry.id   AF-A0AB33JNN5-F1
#
_cell.length_a   1.000
_cell.length_b   1.000
_cell.length_c   1.000
_cell.angle_alpha   90.00
_cell.angle_beta   90.00
_cell.angle_gamma   90.00
#
_symmetry.space_group_name_H-M   'P 1'
#
loop_
_entity.id
_entity.type
_entity.pdbx_description
1 polymer ?
#
loop_
_entity_poly.entity_id
_entity_poly.type
_entity_poly.pdbx_seq_one_letter_code
_entity_poly.pdbx_strand_id
1 'polypeptide(L)'
;MVQKSKLLAQTGEIILLNAENMLPKYFVIYKYLESKDCSLMQPQKEFCMQIVCIQMFANYFYSVYLVSLSGALKATDRREQQAHLKYVNSYIIEGYKALWGYNKQGRSMWGKFIKNYQLVKENDVFDNDIETITNRLKEYAESSITDKDERDLTMHYQIDKGGNPRELLKLEEITIEKEVNRYEQFGIIFRMMGNCITEILDYYLVKKKRNELMKLHPILPPLFSIDQYVWESKLAEMNVAMTRNIASQSKTFGDCKEQLLKWPNILKKIQAEYKIDLSDCYDILPTSEAMLAITYMSLDLCSTLKLYFNSSLPLERAIALSRMNIICYSIIDRVYGYTSRIGSYWERYLTKPYGEDDLPNVLLEIRDVMETCIKTNLYSNEKRLAFVHLKEENFISAIKMLYTQNPLKEIENSIAIVKVLPEIQRAIKESLAQIDKNIKKCNAMKYHWVDGYIEKFAPYKDRPGMNTIYLSLLELKKGNVIEALDIVKKMATVN
;
A
#
# COMPACT_ATOMS: atom_id res chain seq x y z
N MET A 1 -4.03 -19.72 -18.79
CA MET A 1 -3.52 -18.79 -17.75
C MET A 1 -2.08 -19.14 -17.35
N VAL A 2 -1.81 -20.35 -16.86
CA VAL A 2 -0.46 -20.80 -16.38
C VAL A 2 0.69 -20.55 -17.38
N GLN A 3 0.50 -20.82 -18.68
CA GLN A 3 1.55 -20.60 -19.69
C GLN A 3 1.81 -19.11 -19.97
N LYS A 4 0.76 -18.29 -20.00
CA LYS A 4 0.87 -16.82 -20.14
C LYS A 4 1.57 -16.19 -18.93
N SER A 5 1.23 -16.65 -17.72
CA SER A 5 1.86 -16.23 -16.47
C SER A 5 3.37 -16.52 -16.42
N LYS A 6 3.80 -17.70 -16.91
CA LYS A 6 5.24 -18.05 -16.98
C LYS A 6 5.99 -17.18 -17.98
N LEU A 7 5.43 -16.96 -19.16
CA LEU A 7 6.04 -16.09 -20.18
C LEU A 7 6.18 -14.65 -19.68
N LEU A 8 5.17 -14.16 -18.96
CA LEU A 8 5.18 -12.83 -18.37
C LEU A 8 6.25 -12.67 -17.28
N ALA A 9 6.44 -13.68 -16.45
CA ALA A 9 7.52 -13.70 -15.46
C ALA A 9 8.91 -13.64 -16.12
N GLN A 10 9.16 -14.49 -17.13
CA GLN A 10 10.44 -14.52 -17.86
C GLN A 10 10.72 -13.21 -18.61
N THR A 11 9.70 -12.68 -19.30
CA THR A 11 9.81 -11.39 -20.01
C THR A 11 10.02 -10.25 -19.01
N GLY A 12 9.38 -10.31 -17.85
CA GLY A 12 9.54 -9.34 -16.77
C GLY A 12 10.97 -9.27 -16.24
N GLU A 13 11.60 -10.42 -16.01
CA GLU A 13 13.01 -10.48 -15.54
C GLU A 13 13.97 -9.82 -16.55
N ILE A 14 13.82 -10.09 -17.85
CA ILE A 14 14.63 -9.47 -18.90
C ILE A 14 14.45 -7.95 -18.90
N ILE A 15 13.21 -7.48 -18.76
CA ILE A 15 12.90 -6.04 -18.75
C ILE A 15 13.48 -5.37 -17.50
N LEU A 16 13.40 -6.02 -16.33
CA LEU A 16 14.00 -5.52 -15.10
C LEU A 16 15.52 -5.44 -15.20
N LEU A 17 16.17 -6.46 -15.76
CA LEU A 17 17.63 -6.45 -15.99
C LEU A 17 18.04 -5.33 -16.95
N ASN A 18 17.25 -5.08 -18.00
CA ASN A 18 17.48 -3.96 -18.90
C ASN A 18 17.31 -2.61 -18.18
N ALA A 19 16.25 -2.45 -17.39
CA ALA A 19 15.99 -1.23 -16.64
C ALA A 19 17.09 -0.93 -15.60
N GLU A 20 17.60 -1.96 -14.93
CA GLU A 20 18.74 -1.86 -14.00
C GLU A 20 19.97 -1.22 -14.66
N ASN A 21 20.23 -1.57 -15.92
CA ASN A 21 21.35 -1.03 -16.68
C ASN A 21 21.07 0.34 -17.33
N MET A 22 19.80 0.63 -17.66
CA MET A 22 19.43 1.84 -18.38
C MET A 22 19.13 3.03 -17.47
N LEU A 23 18.55 2.80 -16.29
CA LEU A 23 18.22 3.88 -15.34
C LEU A 23 19.44 4.74 -14.97
N PRO A 24 20.63 4.18 -14.61
CA PRO A 24 21.80 4.99 -14.31
C PRO A 24 22.31 5.80 -15.51
N LYS A 25 22.19 5.24 -16.72
CA LYS A 25 22.60 5.91 -17.97
C LYS A 25 21.72 7.12 -18.27
N TYR A 26 20.40 6.94 -18.21
CA TYR A 26 19.49 8.07 -18.40
C TYR A 26 19.62 9.11 -17.29
N PHE A 27 19.86 8.67 -16.04
CA PHE A 27 20.03 9.58 -14.91
C PHE A 27 21.27 10.48 -15.08
N VAL A 28 22.41 9.95 -15.54
CA VAL A 28 23.59 10.80 -15.79
C VAL A 28 23.36 11.73 -16.98
N ILE A 29 22.69 11.27 -18.05
CA ILE A 29 22.36 12.13 -19.20
C ILE A 29 21.44 13.27 -18.73
N TYR A 30 20.45 12.98 -17.90
CA TYR A 30 19.56 13.99 -17.32
C TYR A 30 20.35 15.05 -16.53
N LYS A 31 21.29 14.64 -15.67
CA LYS A 31 22.16 15.59 -14.94
C LYS A 31 23.10 16.39 -15.83
N TYR A 32 23.64 15.78 -16.88
CA TYR A 32 24.38 16.52 -17.90
C TYR A 32 23.51 17.58 -18.57
N LEU A 33 22.28 17.23 -18.97
CA LEU A 33 21.32 18.16 -19.57
C LEU A 33 20.85 19.25 -18.59
N GLU A 34 20.91 19.07 -17.27
CA GLU A 34 20.67 20.15 -16.30
C GLU A 34 21.90 21.07 -16.15
N SER A 35 23.10 20.55 -16.40
CA SER A 35 24.35 21.27 -16.15
C SER A 35 24.55 22.47 -17.07
N LYS A 36 25.43 23.39 -16.65
CA LYS A 36 25.90 24.50 -17.49
C LYS A 36 26.88 24.03 -18.57
N ASP A 37 27.42 22.82 -18.44
CA ASP A 37 28.41 22.24 -19.36
C ASP A 37 27.75 21.65 -20.62
N CYS A 38 26.42 21.51 -20.63
CA CYS A 38 25.70 21.07 -21.81
C CYS A 38 25.70 22.17 -22.88
N SER A 39 26.23 21.82 -24.05
CA SER A 39 26.42 22.73 -25.20
C SER A 39 25.19 22.89 -26.10
N LEU A 40 24.04 22.28 -25.75
CA LEU A 40 22.79 22.44 -26.49
C LEU A 40 22.14 23.80 -26.22
N MET A 41 21.52 24.38 -27.25
CA MET A 41 20.70 25.59 -27.11
C MET A 41 19.46 25.31 -26.26
N GLN A 42 18.94 26.34 -25.60
CA GLN A 42 17.88 26.19 -24.59
C GLN A 42 16.65 25.39 -25.06
N PRO A 43 16.03 25.63 -26.24
CA PRO A 43 14.86 24.85 -26.67
C PRO A 43 15.19 23.37 -26.91
N GLN A 44 16.36 23.08 -27.50
CA GLN A 44 16.83 21.72 -27.75
C GLN A 44 17.19 20.99 -26.45
N LYS A 45 17.80 21.71 -25.51
CA LYS A 45 18.15 21.23 -24.18
C LYS A 45 16.90 20.82 -23.40
N GLU A 46 15.89 21.69 -23.37
CA GLU A 46 14.60 21.40 -22.72
C GLU A 46 13.86 20.23 -23.38
N PHE A 47 13.88 20.13 -24.71
CA PHE A 47 13.30 18.99 -25.41
C PHE A 47 14.02 17.67 -25.09
N CYS A 48 15.34 17.64 -25.19
CA CYS A 48 16.15 16.46 -24.86
C CYS A 48 15.96 16.04 -23.40
N MET A 49 15.86 17.00 -22.49
CA MET A 49 15.60 16.74 -21.08
C MET A 49 14.24 16.05 -20.88
N GLN A 50 13.18 16.49 -21.59
CA GLN A 50 11.87 15.83 -21.52
C GLN A 50 11.88 14.41 -22.10
N ILE A 51 12.61 14.17 -23.20
CA ILE A 51 12.79 12.81 -23.75
C ILE A 51 13.45 11.89 -22.73
N VAL A 52 14.54 12.35 -22.11
CA VAL A 52 15.28 11.57 -21.10
C VAL A 52 14.42 11.36 -19.85
N CYS A 53 13.65 12.36 -19.41
CA CYS A 53 12.66 12.21 -18.33
C CYS A 53 11.65 11.11 -18.64
N ILE A 54 11.07 11.10 -19.85
CA ILE A 54 10.10 10.07 -20.26
C ILE A 54 10.76 8.69 -20.26
N GLN A 55 12.01 8.56 -20.73
CA GLN A 55 12.73 7.28 -20.68
C GLN A 55 12.99 6.80 -19.26
N MET A 56 13.44 7.70 -18.36
CA MET A 56 13.62 7.39 -16.94
C MET A 56 12.32 6.95 -16.29
N PHE A 57 11.26 7.73 -16.49
CA PHE A 57 9.93 7.44 -15.98
C PHE A 57 9.45 6.08 -16.49
N ALA A 58 9.57 5.83 -17.80
CA ALA A 58 9.14 4.59 -18.43
C ALA A 58 9.84 3.37 -17.82
N ASN A 59 11.17 3.41 -17.70
CA ASN A 59 11.95 2.33 -17.10
C ASN A 59 11.59 2.12 -15.63
N TYR A 60 11.46 3.20 -14.85
CA TYR A 60 11.13 3.11 -13.42
C TYR A 60 9.70 2.60 -13.19
N PHE A 61 8.71 3.25 -13.80
CA PHE A 61 7.29 2.92 -13.70
C PHE A 61 7.05 1.45 -14.06
N TYR A 62 7.60 1.00 -15.18
CA TYR A 62 7.40 -0.37 -15.66
C TYR A 62 8.13 -1.39 -14.78
N SER A 63 9.29 -1.05 -14.23
CA SER A 63 9.97 -1.91 -13.27
C SER A 63 9.11 -2.12 -12.02
N VAL A 64 8.57 -1.04 -11.46
CA VAL A 64 7.68 -1.11 -10.29
C VAL A 64 6.42 -1.93 -10.58
N TYR A 65 5.86 -1.78 -11.78
CA TYR A 65 4.74 -2.56 -12.26
C TYR A 65 5.06 -4.07 -12.29
N LEU A 66 6.15 -4.45 -12.97
CA LEU A 66 6.56 -5.84 -13.14
C LEU A 66 6.90 -6.51 -11.81
N VAL A 67 7.55 -5.80 -10.88
CA VAL A 67 7.83 -6.31 -9.53
C VAL A 67 6.53 -6.57 -8.76
N SER A 68 5.50 -5.76 -8.94
CA SER A 68 4.17 -6.00 -8.34
C SER A 68 3.54 -7.27 -8.89
N LEU A 69 3.57 -7.42 -10.22
CA LEU A 69 2.97 -8.57 -10.87
C LEU A 69 3.74 -9.87 -10.61
N SER A 70 5.07 -9.81 -10.57
CA SER A 70 5.98 -10.90 -10.17
C SER A 70 5.61 -11.43 -8.78
N GLY A 71 5.49 -10.53 -7.78
CA GLY A 71 5.05 -10.90 -6.44
C GLY A 71 3.66 -11.55 -6.45
N ALA A 72 2.69 -10.95 -7.15
CA ALA A 72 1.33 -11.49 -7.24
C ALA A 72 1.24 -12.89 -7.89
N LEU A 73 2.10 -13.16 -8.88
CA LEU A 73 2.19 -14.45 -9.56
C LEU A 73 2.87 -15.54 -8.72
N LYS A 74 3.81 -15.13 -7.85
CA LYS A 74 4.53 -16.02 -6.92
C LYS A 74 3.78 -16.25 -5.61
N ALA A 75 2.78 -15.43 -5.31
CA ALA A 75 1.98 -15.52 -4.09
C ALA A 75 1.26 -16.87 -3.98
N THR A 76 1.27 -17.43 -2.78
CA THR A 76 0.62 -18.72 -2.45
C THR A 76 -0.70 -18.53 -1.72
N ASP A 77 -0.90 -17.35 -1.11
CA ASP A 77 -2.14 -16.96 -0.46
C ASP A 77 -2.88 -15.89 -1.29
N ARG A 78 -4.21 -15.92 -1.30
CA ARG A 78 -5.02 -14.96 -2.08
C ARG A 78 -4.83 -13.52 -1.60
N ARG A 79 -4.70 -13.29 -0.29
CA ARG A 79 -4.49 -11.96 0.28
C ARG A 79 -3.08 -11.45 0.02
N GLU A 80 -2.08 -12.33 0.03
CA GLU A 80 -0.71 -12.01 -0.43
C GLU A 80 -0.73 -11.54 -1.90
N GLN A 81 -1.44 -12.26 -2.76
CA GLN A 81 -1.63 -11.85 -4.16
C GLN A 81 -2.28 -10.47 -4.24
N GLN A 82 -3.35 -10.21 -3.48
CA GLN A 82 -4.02 -8.90 -3.46
C GLN A 82 -3.13 -7.77 -2.93
N ALA A 83 -2.29 -8.05 -1.93
CA ALA A 83 -1.33 -7.08 -1.40
C ALA A 83 -0.32 -6.63 -2.46
N HIS A 84 0.12 -7.56 -3.31
CA HIS A 84 0.97 -7.21 -4.46
C HIS A 84 0.21 -6.50 -5.59
N LEU A 85 -0.99 -6.98 -5.94
CA LEU A 85 -1.78 -6.41 -7.05
C LEU A 85 -2.27 -4.99 -6.79
N LYS A 86 -2.41 -4.56 -5.53
CA LYS A 86 -2.80 -3.17 -5.23
C LYS A 86 -1.83 -2.14 -5.84
N TYR A 87 -0.54 -2.46 -5.83
CA TYR A 87 0.50 -1.59 -6.35
C TYR A 87 0.35 -1.48 -7.86
N VAL A 88 -0.07 -2.56 -8.54
CA VAL A 88 -0.34 -2.56 -9.98
C VAL A 88 -1.39 -1.50 -10.34
N ASN A 89 -2.56 -1.58 -9.69
CA ASN A 89 -3.67 -0.66 -9.90
C ASN A 89 -3.23 0.80 -9.62
N SER A 90 -2.68 1.04 -8.43
CA SER A 90 -2.32 2.40 -8.00
C SER A 90 -1.21 3.02 -8.83
N TYR A 91 -0.18 2.24 -9.21
CA TYR A 91 0.87 2.77 -10.06
C TYR A 91 0.35 3.09 -11.45
N ILE A 92 -0.50 2.26 -12.09
CA ILE A 92 -1.07 2.61 -13.41
C ILE A 92 -1.75 3.98 -13.34
N ILE A 93 -2.56 4.21 -12.31
CA ILE A 93 -3.31 5.45 -12.16
C ILE A 93 -2.36 6.64 -11.93
N GLU A 94 -1.42 6.55 -11.00
CA GLU A 94 -0.44 7.64 -10.73
C GLU A 94 0.51 7.87 -11.92
N GLY A 95 0.94 6.79 -12.58
CA GLY A 95 1.80 6.83 -13.75
C GLY A 95 1.10 7.47 -14.95
N TYR A 96 -0.16 7.12 -15.19
CA TYR A 96 -0.97 7.75 -16.22
C TYR A 96 -1.21 9.25 -15.93
N LYS A 97 -1.51 9.61 -14.68
CA LYS A 97 -1.63 11.01 -14.24
C LYS A 97 -0.36 11.81 -14.53
N ALA A 98 0.81 11.23 -14.26
CA ALA A 98 2.09 11.88 -14.52
C ALA A 98 2.38 12.02 -16.03
N LEU A 99 2.14 10.95 -16.79
CA LEU A 99 2.46 10.87 -18.21
C LEU A 99 1.53 11.74 -19.06
N TRP A 100 0.21 11.52 -18.98
CA TRP A 100 -0.78 12.17 -19.83
C TRP A 100 -1.42 13.39 -19.16
N GLY A 101 -1.69 13.27 -17.85
CA GLY A 101 -2.52 14.22 -17.10
C GLY A 101 -3.97 14.17 -17.55
N TYR A 102 -4.93 14.14 -16.62
CA TYR A 102 -6.35 14.11 -17.01
C TYR A 102 -6.77 15.41 -17.74
N ASN A 103 -7.15 16.44 -17.00
CA ASN A 103 -7.62 17.72 -17.55
C ASN A 103 -6.51 18.80 -17.53
N LYS A 104 -5.26 18.42 -17.27
CA LYS A 104 -4.11 19.33 -17.08
C LYS A 104 -2.95 18.97 -18.03
N GLN A 105 -3.26 18.70 -19.29
CA GLN A 105 -2.30 18.24 -20.30
C GLN A 105 -1.06 19.14 -20.41
N GLY A 106 -1.21 20.47 -20.31
CA GLY A 106 -0.07 21.40 -20.33
C GLY A 106 0.92 21.25 -19.17
N ARG A 107 0.64 20.40 -18.18
CA ARG A 107 1.51 20.11 -17.02
C ARG A 107 2.02 18.67 -16.99
N SER A 108 1.55 17.79 -17.88
CA SER A 108 1.99 16.38 -17.92
C SER A 108 3.29 16.22 -18.70
N MET A 109 3.99 15.09 -18.50
CA MET A 109 5.24 14.83 -19.22
C MET A 109 5.02 14.77 -20.75
N TRP A 110 3.97 14.08 -21.20
CA TRP A 110 3.66 13.96 -22.62
C TRP A 110 3.26 15.31 -23.24
N GLY A 111 2.46 16.11 -22.52
CA GLY A 111 2.09 17.44 -23.00
C GLY A 111 3.28 18.40 -23.07
N LYS A 112 4.20 18.36 -22.09
CA LYS A 112 5.47 19.10 -22.15
C LYS A 112 6.33 18.64 -23.33
N PHE A 113 6.42 17.32 -23.54
CA PHE A 113 7.15 16.73 -24.67
C PHE A 113 6.60 17.21 -26.02
N ILE A 114 5.29 17.13 -26.26
CA ILE A 114 4.66 17.63 -27.50
C ILE A 114 4.97 19.12 -27.70
N LYS A 115 4.77 19.94 -26.66
CA LYS A 115 5.03 21.38 -26.73
C LYS A 115 6.48 21.65 -27.12
N ASN A 116 7.44 20.98 -26.49
CA ASN A 116 8.86 21.19 -26.75
C ASN A 116 9.27 20.63 -28.12
N TYR A 117 8.68 19.53 -28.56
CA TYR A 117 8.90 18.96 -29.90
C TYR A 117 8.55 19.97 -31.00
N GLN A 118 7.39 20.63 -30.89
CA GLN A 118 6.96 21.62 -31.88
C GLN A 118 7.90 22.83 -32.00
N LEU A 119 8.68 23.13 -30.96
CA LEU A 119 9.65 24.23 -30.97
C LEU A 119 10.98 23.87 -31.64
N VAL A 120 11.28 22.57 -31.80
CA VAL A 120 12.58 22.09 -32.29
C VAL A 120 12.48 21.20 -33.51
N LYS A 121 11.28 20.77 -33.90
CA LYS A 121 11.10 19.87 -35.03
C LYS A 121 11.58 20.54 -36.32
N GLU A 122 12.47 19.83 -37.02
CA GLU A 122 13.03 20.28 -38.29
C GLU A 122 12.21 19.72 -39.48
N ASN A 123 11.46 18.64 -39.25
CA ASN A 123 10.63 17.92 -40.22
C ASN A 123 9.54 17.12 -39.49
N ASP A 124 8.65 16.48 -40.26
CA ASP A 124 7.50 15.74 -39.72
C ASP A 124 7.77 14.22 -39.58
N VAL A 125 9.04 13.79 -39.53
CA VAL A 125 9.42 12.36 -39.53
C VAL A 125 8.77 11.58 -38.38
N PHE A 126 8.58 12.21 -37.22
CA PHE A 126 8.01 11.55 -36.04
C PHE A 126 6.54 11.91 -35.77
N ASP A 127 5.93 12.77 -36.58
CA ASP A 127 4.62 13.37 -36.28
C ASP A 127 3.52 12.30 -36.23
N ASN A 128 3.52 11.36 -37.18
CA ASN A 128 2.54 10.27 -37.22
C ASN A 128 2.64 9.33 -36.01
N ASP A 129 3.85 9.01 -35.55
CA ASP A 129 4.04 8.15 -34.39
C ASP A 129 3.60 8.86 -33.10
N ILE A 130 3.96 10.14 -32.96
CA ILE A 130 3.55 10.97 -31.82
C ILE A 130 2.03 11.12 -31.79
N GLU A 131 1.37 11.38 -32.92
CA GLU A 131 -0.08 11.47 -33.03
C GLU A 131 -0.74 10.13 -32.66
N THR A 132 -0.22 9.02 -33.18
CA THR A 132 -0.74 7.68 -32.89
C THR A 132 -0.65 7.37 -31.38
N ILE A 133 0.50 7.63 -30.75
CA ILE A 133 0.67 7.43 -29.30
C ILE A 133 -0.29 8.34 -28.52
N THR A 134 -0.43 9.59 -28.95
CA THR A 134 -1.34 10.58 -28.33
C THR A 134 -2.79 10.10 -28.36
N ASN A 135 -3.26 9.59 -29.50
CA ASN A 135 -4.60 9.04 -29.65
C ASN A 135 -4.80 7.79 -28.78
N ARG A 136 -3.81 6.89 -28.72
CA ARG A 136 -3.86 5.71 -27.86
C ARG A 136 -3.90 6.03 -26.37
N LEU A 137 -3.13 7.02 -25.92
CA LEU A 137 -3.19 7.50 -24.54
C LEU A 137 -4.60 8.01 -24.23
N LYS A 138 -5.18 8.84 -25.12
CA LYS A 138 -6.54 9.34 -24.98
C LYS A 138 -7.58 8.20 -24.89
N GLU A 139 -7.54 7.23 -25.81
CA GLU A 139 -8.42 6.06 -25.81
C GLU A 139 -8.31 5.26 -24.49
N TYR A 140 -7.10 5.09 -23.96
CA TYR A 140 -6.88 4.39 -22.70
C TYR A 140 -7.52 5.11 -21.50
N ALA A 141 -7.43 6.44 -21.45
CA ALA A 141 -8.10 7.24 -20.42
C ALA A 141 -9.62 7.13 -20.44
N GLU A 142 -10.22 6.94 -21.62
CA GLU A 142 -11.67 6.86 -21.79
C GLU A 142 -12.20 5.45 -21.49
N SER A 143 -11.43 4.41 -21.83
CA SER A 143 -11.88 3.01 -21.76
C SER A 143 -11.44 2.23 -20.52
N SER A 144 -10.29 2.56 -19.94
CA SER A 144 -9.57 1.66 -19.02
C SER A 144 -9.32 2.24 -17.62
N ILE A 145 -9.41 3.58 -17.49
CA ILE A 145 -9.28 4.29 -16.21
C ILE A 145 -10.67 4.62 -15.68
N THR A 146 -11.19 3.72 -14.85
CA THR A 146 -12.55 3.78 -14.31
C THR A 146 -12.70 4.67 -13.08
N ASP A 147 -11.59 5.09 -12.46
CA ASP A 147 -11.62 5.77 -11.16
C ASP A 147 -10.68 6.98 -11.12
N LYS A 148 -11.08 8.05 -11.80
CA LYS A 148 -10.27 9.26 -12.00
C LYS A 148 -10.21 10.13 -10.74
N ASP A 149 -11.19 9.98 -9.84
CA ASP A 149 -11.43 10.85 -8.69
C ASP A 149 -11.29 10.14 -7.32
N GLU A 150 -11.41 8.81 -7.22
CA GLU A 150 -11.00 8.14 -5.97
C GLU A 150 -9.47 8.21 -5.87
N ARG A 151 -8.98 9.00 -4.90
CA ARG A 151 -7.57 8.98 -4.48
C ARG A 151 -7.17 7.54 -4.23
N ASP A 152 -6.35 6.93 -5.08
CA ASP A 152 -6.03 5.50 -5.04
C ASP A 152 -5.67 5.00 -3.63
N LEU A 153 -6.68 4.45 -2.95
CA LEU A 153 -6.74 4.34 -1.48
C LEU A 153 -5.77 3.30 -0.92
N THR A 154 -5.22 2.44 -1.79
CA THR A 154 -4.60 1.16 -1.42
C THR A 154 -3.08 1.24 -1.18
N MET A 155 -2.35 2.10 -1.90
CA MET A 155 -0.93 2.41 -1.61
C MET A 155 -0.76 3.39 -0.46
N HIS A 156 -1.74 4.26 -0.31
CA HIS A 156 -1.74 5.33 0.66
C HIS A 156 -2.09 4.88 2.08
N TYR A 157 -2.61 3.65 2.24
CA TYR A 157 -3.24 3.19 3.48
C TYR A 157 -4.21 4.23 4.04
N GLN A 158 -4.87 4.98 3.15
CA GLN A 158 -5.48 6.30 3.39
C GLN A 158 -4.64 7.18 4.34
N ILE A 159 -3.68 7.88 3.77
CA ILE A 159 -2.75 8.77 4.46
C ILE A 159 -3.48 9.65 5.47
N ASP A 160 -2.86 9.77 6.64
CA ASP A 160 -3.23 10.58 7.81
C ASP A 160 -4.18 9.92 8.80
N LYS A 161 -3.91 10.23 10.07
CA LYS A 161 -4.76 9.97 11.23
C LYS A 161 -6.19 10.45 10.96
N GLY A 162 -7.01 9.60 10.34
CA GLY A 162 -8.36 9.98 9.88
C GLY A 162 -8.92 9.15 8.74
N GLY A 163 -8.10 8.37 8.01
CA GLY A 163 -8.61 7.46 6.97
C GLY A 163 -9.57 6.39 7.53
N ASN A 164 -10.55 5.95 6.73
CA ASN A 164 -11.51 4.89 7.04
C ASN A 164 -11.01 3.46 6.66
N PRO A 165 -10.59 2.60 7.63
CA PRO A 165 -10.11 1.24 7.36
C PRO A 165 -11.04 0.36 6.54
N ARG A 166 -12.34 0.66 6.50
CA ARG A 166 -13.31 -0.12 5.71
C ARG A 166 -13.06 -0.08 4.21
N GLU A 167 -12.30 0.88 3.70
CA GLU A 167 -11.87 0.86 2.30
C GLU A 167 -11.01 -0.36 1.96
N LEU A 168 -10.36 -0.97 2.95
CA LEU A 168 -9.64 -2.24 2.76
C LEU A 168 -10.56 -3.39 2.34
N LEU A 169 -11.87 -3.27 2.56
CA LEU A 169 -12.84 -4.27 2.11
C LEU A 169 -12.97 -4.32 0.58
N LYS A 170 -12.63 -3.22 -0.12
CA LYS A 170 -12.61 -3.15 -1.59
C LYS A 170 -11.44 -3.92 -2.22
N LEU A 171 -10.44 -4.37 -1.43
CA LEU A 171 -9.29 -5.13 -1.95
C LEU A 171 -9.69 -6.41 -2.70
N GLU A 172 -10.86 -6.97 -2.41
CA GLU A 172 -11.36 -8.16 -3.11
C GLU A 172 -11.77 -7.91 -4.55
N GLU A 173 -11.98 -6.66 -4.93
CA GLU A 173 -12.32 -6.26 -6.30
C GLU A 173 -11.09 -6.30 -7.22
N ILE A 174 -9.88 -6.29 -6.65
CA ILE A 174 -8.60 -6.39 -7.33
C ILE A 174 -8.35 -7.87 -7.65
N THR A 175 -8.32 -8.20 -8.93
CA THR A 175 -8.06 -9.56 -9.42
C THR A 175 -6.90 -9.56 -10.38
N ILE A 176 -6.16 -10.68 -10.41
CA ILE A 176 -5.02 -10.81 -11.33
C ILE A 176 -5.44 -10.67 -12.79
N GLU A 177 -6.63 -11.14 -13.15
CA GLU A 177 -7.15 -11.04 -14.51
C GLU A 177 -7.38 -9.59 -14.93
N LYS A 178 -8.02 -8.78 -14.08
CA LYS A 178 -8.23 -7.35 -14.34
C LYS A 178 -6.90 -6.62 -14.51
N GLU A 179 -5.95 -6.89 -13.61
CA GLU A 179 -4.66 -6.21 -13.62
C GLU A 179 -3.76 -6.64 -14.79
N VAL A 180 -3.76 -7.93 -15.15
CA VAL A 180 -3.06 -8.42 -16.36
C VAL A 180 -3.70 -7.86 -17.64
N ASN A 181 -5.02 -7.72 -17.71
CA ASN A 181 -5.64 -7.09 -18.88
C ASN A 181 -5.22 -5.60 -19.01
N ARG A 182 -5.21 -4.87 -17.89
CA ARG A 182 -4.71 -3.49 -17.86
C ARG A 182 -3.23 -3.40 -18.27
N TYR A 183 -2.39 -4.36 -17.88
CA TYR A 183 -1.02 -4.48 -18.37
C TYR A 183 -0.96 -4.62 -19.89
N GLU A 184 -1.74 -5.56 -20.45
CA GLU A 184 -1.68 -5.86 -21.88
C GLU A 184 -2.07 -4.64 -22.71
N GLN A 185 -3.11 -3.92 -22.28
CA GLN A 185 -3.58 -2.68 -22.90
C GLN A 185 -2.54 -1.55 -22.79
N PHE A 186 -2.06 -1.24 -21.58
CA PHE A 186 -1.09 -0.16 -21.37
C PHE A 186 0.28 -0.50 -21.99
N GLY A 187 0.66 -1.77 -21.96
CA GLY A 187 1.92 -2.28 -22.49
C GLY A 187 2.09 -2.08 -23.99
N ILE A 188 1.00 -2.04 -24.76
CA ILE A 188 1.05 -1.68 -26.18
C ILE A 188 1.50 -0.23 -26.34
N ILE A 189 0.85 0.70 -25.62
CA ILE A 189 1.17 2.14 -25.63
C ILE A 189 2.61 2.35 -25.19
N PHE A 190 3.02 1.67 -24.12
CA PHE A 190 4.37 1.72 -23.60
C PHE A 190 5.42 1.30 -24.62
N ARG A 191 5.22 0.18 -25.33
CA ARG A 191 6.17 -0.28 -26.35
C ARG A 191 6.27 0.70 -27.52
N MET A 192 5.14 1.24 -27.98
CA MET A 192 5.12 2.27 -29.03
C MET A 192 5.89 3.52 -28.61
N MET A 193 5.62 4.00 -27.40
CA MET A 193 6.31 5.14 -26.81
C MET A 193 7.80 4.86 -26.63
N GLY A 194 8.18 3.69 -26.12
CA GLY A 194 9.58 3.30 -25.93
C GLY A 194 10.37 3.31 -27.24
N ASN A 195 9.81 2.74 -28.31
CA ASN A 195 10.44 2.75 -29.63
C ASN A 195 10.57 4.18 -30.19
N CYS A 196 9.46 4.92 -30.25
CA CYS A 196 9.43 6.28 -30.78
C CYS A 196 10.39 7.21 -30.02
N ILE A 197 10.34 7.21 -28.68
CA ILE A 197 11.19 8.07 -27.84
C ILE A 197 12.66 7.66 -27.95
N THR A 198 12.98 6.39 -28.17
CA THR A 198 14.36 5.94 -28.40
C THR A 198 14.90 6.47 -29.72
N GLU A 199 14.11 6.41 -30.79
CA GLU A 199 14.50 6.94 -32.10
C GLU A 199 14.64 8.47 -32.09
N ILE A 200 13.71 9.16 -31.42
CA ILE A 200 13.79 10.62 -31.23
C ILE A 200 15.04 10.98 -30.41
N LEU A 201 15.32 10.26 -29.32
CA LEU A 201 16.53 10.47 -28.51
C LEU A 201 17.80 10.29 -29.35
N ASP A 202 17.83 9.25 -30.20
CA ASP A 202 18.96 9.00 -31.09
C ASP A 202 19.16 10.14 -32.09
N TYR A 203 18.08 10.59 -32.71
CA TYR A 203 18.09 11.66 -33.72
C TYR A 203 18.51 13.02 -33.14
N TYR A 204 17.89 13.45 -32.03
CA TYR A 204 18.08 14.79 -31.49
C TYR A 204 19.28 14.91 -30.53
N LEU A 205 19.68 13.83 -29.86
CA LEU A 205 20.74 13.86 -28.85
C LEU A 205 21.92 12.96 -29.20
N VAL A 206 21.72 11.64 -29.34
CA VAL A 206 22.84 10.68 -29.40
C VAL A 206 23.71 10.91 -30.64
N LYS A 207 23.13 11.02 -31.83
CA LYS A 207 23.87 11.28 -33.07
C LYS A 207 24.63 12.60 -33.04
N LYS A 208 24.01 13.66 -32.52
CA LYS A 208 24.58 15.02 -32.48
C LYS A 208 25.65 15.18 -31.38
N LYS A 209 25.56 14.42 -30.29
CA LYS A 209 26.37 14.62 -29.07
C LYS A 209 27.13 13.38 -28.59
N ARG A 210 27.28 12.36 -29.45
CA ARG A 210 27.94 11.08 -29.12
C ARG A 210 29.24 11.23 -28.33
N ASN A 211 30.15 12.08 -28.79
CA ASN A 211 31.45 12.28 -28.16
C ASN A 211 31.37 12.91 -26.76
N GLU A 212 30.37 13.76 -26.50
CA GLU A 212 30.12 14.33 -25.18
C GLU A 212 29.50 13.29 -24.26
N LEU A 213 28.50 12.54 -24.75
CA LEU A 213 27.80 11.51 -23.97
C LEU A 213 28.70 10.32 -23.58
N MET A 214 29.63 9.91 -24.46
CA MET A 214 30.58 8.82 -24.19
C MET A 214 31.55 9.11 -23.03
N LYS A 215 31.70 10.38 -22.65
CA LYS A 215 32.53 10.81 -21.51
C LYS A 215 31.77 10.79 -20.19
N LEU A 216 30.45 10.60 -20.22
CA LEU A 216 29.62 10.58 -19.02
C LEU A 216 29.80 9.25 -18.29
N HIS A 217 30.11 9.32 -17.01
CA HIS A 217 30.17 8.16 -16.13
C HIS A 217 28.93 8.11 -15.24
N PRO A 218 28.33 6.93 -15.02
CA PRO A 218 27.20 6.80 -14.10
C PRO A 218 27.51 7.41 -12.74
N ILE A 219 26.61 8.28 -12.27
CA ILE A 219 26.74 8.98 -10.99
C ILE A 219 25.95 8.29 -9.86
N LEU A 220 25.05 7.38 -10.21
CA LEU A 220 24.39 6.51 -9.24
C LEU A 220 25.35 5.37 -8.88
N PRO A 221 25.46 5.00 -7.59
CA PRO A 221 26.22 3.82 -7.20
C PRO A 221 25.58 2.56 -7.81
N PRO A 222 26.29 1.43 -7.90
CA PRO A 222 25.69 0.16 -8.26
C PRO A 222 24.63 -0.26 -7.22
N LEU A 223 23.60 -0.99 -7.67
CA LEU A 223 22.64 -1.58 -6.74
C LEU A 223 23.33 -2.59 -5.83
N PHE A 224 22.89 -2.63 -4.57
CA PHE A 224 23.49 -3.48 -3.55
C PHE A 224 23.28 -4.97 -3.84
N SER A 225 24.37 -5.73 -3.73
CA SER A 225 24.39 -7.19 -3.78
C SER A 225 24.90 -7.83 -2.49
N ILE A 226 25.55 -7.06 -1.60
CA ILE A 226 26.21 -7.60 -0.40
C ILE A 226 25.21 -8.08 0.65
N ASP A 227 24.03 -7.48 0.68
CA ASP A 227 22.91 -7.84 1.55
C ASP A 227 22.45 -9.28 1.34
N GLN A 228 22.55 -9.82 0.12
CA GLN A 228 22.17 -11.20 -0.15
C GLN A 228 23.02 -12.18 0.67
N TYR A 229 24.34 -11.95 0.74
CA TYR A 229 25.24 -12.80 1.54
C TYR A 229 24.94 -12.71 3.04
N VAL A 230 24.56 -11.53 3.54
CA VAL A 230 24.23 -11.34 4.97
C VAL A 230 22.98 -12.12 5.35
N TRP A 231 21.99 -12.17 4.47
CA TRP A 231 20.70 -12.81 4.74
C TRP A 231 20.59 -14.25 4.25
N GLU A 232 21.55 -14.75 3.47
CA GLU A 232 21.54 -16.09 2.86
C GLU A 232 21.28 -17.20 3.90
N SER A 233 22.02 -17.17 5.01
CA SER A 233 21.89 -18.15 6.09
C SER A 233 20.52 -18.14 6.80
N LYS A 234 19.79 -17.02 6.72
CA LYS A 234 18.48 -16.82 7.38
C LYS A 234 17.32 -16.92 6.39
N LEU A 235 17.59 -17.10 5.10
CA LEU A 235 16.58 -17.03 4.03
C LEU A 235 15.43 -18.02 4.25
N ALA A 236 15.76 -19.29 4.54
CA ALA A 236 14.77 -20.32 4.77
C ALA A 236 13.90 -20.03 6.00
N GLU A 237 14.53 -19.60 7.10
CA GLU A 237 13.84 -19.23 8.34
C GLU A 237 12.89 -18.05 8.10
N MET A 238 13.37 -16.98 7.45
CA MET A 238 12.57 -15.80 7.14
C MET A 238 11.39 -16.15 6.24
N ASN A 239 11.59 -16.93 5.17
CA ASN A 239 10.51 -17.35 4.28
C ASN A 239 9.41 -18.15 4.99
N VAL A 240 9.81 -19.04 5.89
CA VAL A 240 8.86 -19.82 6.70
C VAL A 240 8.11 -18.91 7.67
N ALA A 241 8.80 -17.96 8.33
CA ALA A 241 8.19 -17.01 9.25
C ALA A 241 7.19 -16.09 8.53
N MET A 242 7.57 -15.52 7.38
CA MET A 242 6.70 -14.64 6.59
C MET A 242 5.47 -15.38 6.07
N THR A 243 5.65 -16.60 5.53
CA THR A 243 4.53 -17.44 5.06
C THR A 243 3.55 -17.75 6.19
N ARG A 244 4.04 -18.12 7.38
CA ARG A 244 3.19 -18.36 8.55
C ARG A 244 2.45 -17.10 8.99
N ASN A 245 3.12 -15.95 9.02
CA ASN A 245 2.50 -14.67 9.39
C ASN A 245 1.39 -14.32 8.37
N ILE A 246 1.69 -14.38 7.07
CA ILE A 246 0.71 -14.12 5.99
C ILE A 246 -0.54 -14.98 6.17
N ALA A 247 -0.41 -16.30 6.38
CA ALA A 247 -1.55 -17.19 6.58
C ALA A 247 -2.39 -16.81 7.82
N SER A 248 -1.72 -16.49 8.94
CA SER A 248 -2.39 -16.08 10.18
C SER A 248 -3.14 -14.74 10.01
N GLN A 249 -2.51 -13.76 9.36
CA GLN A 249 -3.10 -12.45 9.11
C GLN A 249 -4.22 -12.54 8.06
N SER A 250 -4.09 -13.40 7.05
CA SER A 250 -5.13 -13.66 6.04
C SER A 250 -6.43 -14.16 6.71
N LYS A 251 -6.32 -15.09 7.66
CA LYS A 251 -7.45 -15.54 8.49
C LYS A 251 -8.05 -14.41 9.33
N THR A 252 -7.19 -13.71 10.08
CA THR A 252 -7.61 -12.60 10.95
C THR A 252 -8.33 -11.50 10.16
N PHE A 253 -7.90 -11.23 8.94
CA PHE A 253 -8.54 -10.25 8.05
C PHE A 253 -9.97 -10.67 7.70
N GLY A 254 -10.18 -11.95 7.40
CA GLY A 254 -11.51 -12.52 7.15
C GLY A 254 -12.44 -12.35 8.36
N ASP A 255 -11.93 -12.64 9.55
CA ASP A 255 -12.68 -12.50 10.81
C ASP A 255 -13.07 -11.03 11.06
N CYS A 256 -12.14 -10.09 10.91
CA CYS A 256 -12.40 -8.65 11.07
C CYS A 256 -13.42 -8.14 10.04
N LYS A 257 -13.32 -8.58 8.78
CA LYS A 257 -14.27 -8.24 7.72
C LYS A 257 -15.68 -8.70 8.08
N GLU A 258 -15.82 -9.95 8.54
CA GLU A 258 -17.12 -10.50 8.92
C GLU A 258 -17.76 -9.67 10.04
N GLN A 259 -16.98 -9.31 11.06
CA GLN A 259 -17.45 -8.46 12.16
C GLN A 259 -17.95 -7.10 11.64
N LEU A 260 -17.14 -6.42 10.82
CA LEU A 260 -17.48 -5.07 10.34
C LEU A 260 -18.70 -5.02 9.42
N LEU A 261 -18.96 -6.09 8.65
CA LEU A 261 -20.12 -6.17 7.75
C LEU A 261 -21.40 -6.61 8.47
N LYS A 262 -21.31 -7.58 9.38
CA LYS A 262 -22.48 -8.20 10.00
C LYS A 262 -22.94 -7.47 11.26
N TRP A 263 -22.02 -7.07 12.13
CA TRP A 263 -22.36 -6.57 13.46
C TRP A 263 -23.20 -5.29 13.46
N PRO A 264 -22.93 -4.26 12.63
CA PRO A 264 -23.77 -3.06 12.62
C PRO A 264 -25.25 -3.37 12.31
N ASN A 265 -25.51 -4.31 11.41
CA ASN A 265 -26.87 -4.71 11.06
C ASN A 265 -27.54 -5.52 12.16
N ILE A 266 -26.79 -6.40 12.83
CA ILE A 266 -27.29 -7.15 13.98
C ILE A 266 -27.65 -6.19 15.13
N LEU A 267 -26.75 -5.26 15.47
CA LEU A 267 -26.98 -4.25 16.49
C LEU A 267 -28.24 -3.42 16.19
N LYS A 268 -28.38 -2.90 14.96
CA LYS A 268 -29.59 -2.17 14.55
C LYS A 268 -30.87 -2.98 14.70
N LYS A 269 -30.85 -4.26 14.33
CA LYS A 269 -32.02 -5.15 14.46
C LYS A 269 -32.41 -5.30 15.93
N ILE A 270 -31.45 -5.59 16.81
CA ILE A 270 -31.69 -5.73 18.26
C ILE A 270 -32.23 -4.40 18.83
N GLN A 271 -31.61 -3.26 18.48
CA GLN A 271 -32.07 -1.95 18.93
C GLN A 271 -33.53 -1.69 18.52
N ALA A 272 -33.90 -1.99 17.27
CA ALA A 272 -35.24 -1.78 16.75
C ALA A 272 -36.27 -2.74 17.37
N GLU A 273 -35.93 -4.03 17.48
CA GLU A 273 -36.82 -5.07 17.96
C GLU A 273 -37.10 -4.95 19.46
N TYR A 274 -36.08 -4.59 20.24
CA TYR A 274 -36.19 -4.58 21.70
C TYR A 274 -36.20 -3.18 22.31
N LYS A 275 -36.14 -2.12 21.48
CA LYS A 275 -36.12 -0.71 21.91
C LYS A 275 -35.03 -0.41 22.93
N ILE A 276 -33.88 -1.05 22.78
CA ILE A 276 -32.72 -0.86 23.67
C ILE A 276 -31.70 0.06 23.01
N ASP A 277 -31.05 0.91 23.80
CA ASP A 277 -29.90 1.70 23.33
C ASP A 277 -28.63 0.83 23.38
N LEU A 278 -27.99 0.63 22.23
CA LEU A 278 -26.71 -0.09 22.07
C LEU A 278 -25.63 0.84 21.50
N SER A 279 -25.79 2.16 21.61
CA SER A 279 -24.80 3.15 21.14
C SER A 279 -23.39 2.81 21.63
N ASP A 280 -23.25 2.46 22.90
CA ASP A 280 -21.98 2.06 23.52
C ASP A 280 -21.36 0.79 22.90
N CYS A 281 -22.15 -0.07 22.26
CA CYS A 281 -21.64 -1.26 21.54
C CYS A 281 -20.99 -0.90 20.20
N TYR A 282 -21.34 0.26 19.62
CA TYR A 282 -20.71 0.73 18.38
C TYR A 282 -19.26 1.15 18.62
N ASP A 283 -18.84 1.42 19.86
CA ASP A 283 -17.45 1.73 20.22
C ASP A 283 -16.49 0.53 20.03
N ILE A 284 -17.03 -0.68 19.88
CA ILE A 284 -16.25 -1.88 19.53
C ILE A 284 -15.84 -1.87 18.05
N LEU A 285 -16.65 -1.28 17.16
CA LEU A 285 -16.40 -1.29 15.71
C LEU A 285 -15.09 -0.56 15.32
N PRO A 286 -14.78 0.64 15.85
CA PRO A 286 -13.49 1.30 15.62
C PRO A 286 -12.28 0.41 15.97
N THR A 287 -12.43 -0.49 16.94
CA THR A 287 -11.37 -1.42 17.31
C THR A 287 -11.20 -2.55 16.29
N SER A 288 -12.31 -3.12 15.79
CA SER A 288 -12.27 -4.06 14.67
C SER A 288 -11.71 -3.41 13.39
N GLU A 289 -11.96 -2.12 13.18
CA GLU A 289 -11.36 -1.33 12.09
C GLU A 289 -9.85 -1.17 12.25
N ALA A 290 -9.38 -0.86 13.46
CA ALA A 290 -7.94 -0.80 13.77
C ALA A 290 -7.26 -2.17 13.57
N MET A 291 -7.91 -3.25 14.04
CA MET A 291 -7.45 -4.62 13.84
C MET A 291 -7.37 -4.98 12.36
N LEU A 292 -8.37 -4.63 11.55
CA LEU A 292 -8.36 -4.85 10.09
C LEU A 292 -7.15 -4.14 9.45
N ALA A 293 -6.92 -2.88 9.81
CA ALA A 293 -5.81 -2.09 9.27
C ALA A 293 -4.44 -2.68 9.63
N ILE A 294 -4.22 -3.02 10.90
CA ILE A 294 -2.95 -3.59 11.38
C ILE A 294 -2.70 -4.97 10.75
N THR A 295 -3.74 -5.80 10.66
CA THR A 295 -3.69 -7.11 9.99
C THR A 295 -3.21 -6.96 8.55
N TYR A 296 -3.80 -6.01 7.83
CA TYR A 296 -3.44 -5.76 6.44
C TYR A 296 -2.03 -5.19 6.28
N MET A 297 -1.62 -4.27 7.15
CA MET A 297 -0.25 -3.74 7.17
C MET A 297 0.79 -4.84 7.41
N SER A 298 0.52 -5.75 8.37
CA SER A 298 1.38 -6.91 8.63
C SER A 298 1.47 -7.83 7.41
N LEU A 299 0.33 -8.10 6.78
CA LEU A 299 0.26 -8.95 5.59
C LEU A 299 1.08 -8.37 4.44
N ASP A 300 0.93 -7.07 4.16
CA ASP A 300 1.66 -6.43 3.06
C ASP A 300 3.16 -6.31 3.34
N LEU A 301 3.54 -5.99 4.58
CA LEU A 301 4.95 -5.94 4.96
C LEU A 301 5.62 -7.32 4.84
N CYS A 302 4.96 -8.38 5.31
CA CYS A 302 5.47 -9.75 5.17
C CYS A 302 5.54 -10.20 3.70
N SER A 303 4.53 -9.84 2.88
CA SER A 303 4.51 -10.14 1.45
C SER A 303 5.68 -9.43 0.73
N THR A 304 5.94 -8.18 1.09
CA THR A 304 7.06 -7.39 0.54
C THR A 304 8.43 -7.92 0.99
N LEU A 305 8.58 -8.32 2.26
CA LEU A 305 9.80 -8.98 2.76
C LEU A 305 10.05 -10.31 2.05
N LYS A 306 9.01 -11.13 1.87
CA LYS A 306 9.10 -12.39 1.13
C LYS A 306 9.49 -12.16 -0.34
N LEU A 307 8.96 -11.13 -0.99
CA LEU A 307 9.38 -10.73 -2.34
C LEU A 307 10.86 -10.34 -2.38
N TYR A 308 11.32 -9.52 -1.42
CA TYR A 308 12.73 -9.12 -1.30
C TYR A 308 13.65 -10.33 -1.19
N PHE A 309 13.36 -11.22 -0.23
CA PHE A 309 14.20 -12.38 0.08
C PHE A 309 14.26 -13.41 -1.05
N ASN A 310 13.19 -13.55 -1.84
CA ASN A 310 13.14 -14.50 -2.96
C ASN A 310 13.57 -13.90 -4.31
N SER A 311 14.03 -12.65 -4.33
CA SER A 311 14.46 -11.99 -5.57
C SER A 311 15.96 -12.13 -5.80
N SER A 312 16.33 -12.63 -6.98
CA SER A 312 17.71 -12.64 -7.47
C SER A 312 18.13 -11.29 -8.07
N LEU A 313 17.19 -10.44 -8.51
CA LEU A 313 17.46 -9.20 -9.23
C LEU A 313 17.65 -8.01 -8.26
N PRO A 314 18.80 -7.31 -8.30
CA PRO A 314 19.04 -6.14 -7.45
C PRO A 314 17.97 -5.06 -7.57
N LEU A 315 17.48 -4.75 -8.78
CA LEU A 315 16.43 -3.76 -8.96
C LEU A 315 15.09 -4.16 -8.34
N GLU A 316 14.72 -5.45 -8.41
CA GLU A 316 13.49 -5.95 -7.76
C GLU A 316 13.60 -5.84 -6.23
N ARG A 317 14.77 -6.12 -5.66
CA ARG A 317 15.05 -5.91 -4.23
C ARG A 317 14.98 -4.44 -3.82
N ALA A 318 15.58 -3.53 -4.60
CA ALA A 318 15.49 -2.09 -4.32
C ALA A 318 14.05 -1.58 -4.36
N ILE A 319 13.24 -2.04 -5.30
CA ILE A 319 11.80 -1.71 -5.36
C ILE A 319 11.03 -2.32 -4.19
N ALA A 320 11.40 -3.52 -3.72
CA ALA A 320 10.79 -4.08 -2.53
C ALA A 320 11.14 -3.25 -1.27
N LEU A 321 12.37 -2.76 -1.12
CA LEU A 321 12.76 -1.85 -0.03
C LEU A 321 11.98 -0.54 -0.07
N SER A 322 11.77 0.04 -1.26
CA SER A 322 10.96 1.26 -1.39
C SER A 322 9.51 1.04 -0.94
N ARG A 323 8.94 -0.14 -1.18
CA ARG A 323 7.64 -0.52 -0.62
C ARG A 323 7.67 -0.66 0.89
N MET A 324 8.70 -1.30 1.45
CA MET A 324 8.87 -1.38 2.91
C MET A 324 8.87 0.01 3.53
N ASN A 325 9.47 1.01 2.87
CA ASN A 325 9.44 2.39 3.32
C ASN A 325 8.00 2.95 3.41
N ILE A 326 7.21 2.79 2.34
CA ILE A 326 5.80 3.22 2.31
C ILE A 326 5.01 2.57 3.44
N ILE A 327 5.17 1.26 3.62
CA ILE A 327 4.42 0.45 4.59
C ILE A 327 4.83 0.81 6.02
N CYS A 328 6.14 0.79 6.32
CA CYS A 328 6.67 1.05 7.66
C CYS A 328 6.40 2.48 8.12
N TYR A 329 6.55 3.48 7.22
CA TYR A 329 6.14 4.85 7.55
C TYR A 329 4.66 4.90 7.93
N SER A 330 3.80 4.25 7.14
CA SER A 330 2.34 4.26 7.38
C SER A 330 1.95 3.51 8.67
N ILE A 331 2.66 2.42 9.01
CA ILE A 331 2.52 1.73 10.29
C ILE A 331 2.90 2.66 11.43
N ILE A 332 4.10 3.26 11.38
CA ILE A 332 4.59 4.12 12.46
C ILE A 332 3.64 5.30 12.64
N ASP A 333 3.25 5.99 11.58
CA ASP A 333 2.41 7.19 11.68
C ASP A 333 1.00 6.89 12.21
N ARG A 334 0.36 5.83 11.71
CA ARG A 334 -1.04 5.51 12.05
C ARG A 334 -1.18 4.72 13.35
N VAL A 335 -0.31 3.73 13.54
CA VAL A 335 -0.39 2.83 14.69
C VAL A 335 0.21 3.50 15.92
N TYR A 336 1.38 4.13 15.80
CA TYR A 336 2.10 4.71 16.95
C TYR A 336 2.04 6.24 17.02
N GLY A 337 2.13 6.92 15.87
CA GLY A 337 2.29 8.36 15.74
C GLY A 337 3.74 8.77 15.50
N TYR A 338 4.07 9.23 14.29
CA TYR A 338 5.46 9.57 13.91
C TYR A 338 5.94 10.86 14.57
N THR A 339 5.24 11.97 14.33
CA THR A 339 5.57 13.30 14.90
C THR A 339 4.76 13.63 16.14
N SER A 340 3.58 13.05 16.26
CA SER A 340 2.65 13.22 17.37
C SER A 340 1.93 11.89 17.57
N ARG A 341 1.54 11.56 18.80
CA ARG A 341 0.71 10.38 19.08
C ARG A 341 -0.79 10.66 19.02
N ILE A 342 -1.18 11.94 19.00
CA ILE A 342 -2.59 12.37 18.97
C ILE A 342 -3.29 11.78 17.75
N GLY A 343 -4.39 11.08 17.92
CA GLY A 343 -5.19 10.45 16.87
C GLY A 343 -4.66 9.09 16.36
N SER A 344 -3.53 8.61 16.86
CA SER A 344 -2.99 7.29 16.53
C SER A 344 -3.75 6.16 17.22
N TYR A 345 -3.54 4.91 16.80
CA TYR A 345 -4.07 3.75 17.50
C TYR A 345 -3.45 3.56 18.89
N TRP A 346 -2.19 3.98 19.04
CA TRP A 346 -1.49 3.99 20.32
C TRP A 346 -2.19 4.84 21.37
N GLU A 347 -2.55 6.08 21.02
CA GLU A 347 -3.33 6.92 21.91
C GLU A 347 -4.72 6.30 22.14
N ARG A 348 -5.47 6.06 21.05
CA ARG A 348 -6.90 5.75 21.12
C ARG A 348 -7.22 4.41 21.75
N TYR A 349 -6.45 3.37 21.42
CA TYR A 349 -6.81 1.98 21.72
C TYR A 349 -5.82 1.28 22.65
N LEU A 350 -4.62 1.82 22.86
CA LEU A 350 -3.60 1.17 23.69
C LEU A 350 -3.32 1.90 25.00
N THR A 351 -3.38 3.23 25.04
CA THR A 351 -3.04 4.01 26.24
C THR A 351 -4.26 4.65 26.89
N LYS A 352 -5.15 5.28 26.12
CA LYS A 352 -6.37 5.92 26.65
C LYS A 352 -7.25 4.98 27.50
N PRO A 353 -7.42 3.68 27.18
CA PRO A 353 -8.20 2.76 28.01
C PRO A 353 -7.68 2.58 29.46
N TYR A 354 -6.40 2.86 29.70
CA TYR A 354 -5.75 2.74 31.02
C TYR A 354 -5.83 4.04 31.83
N GLY A 355 -6.04 5.20 31.21
CA GLY A 355 -6.19 6.47 31.93
C GLY A 355 -4.95 6.82 32.75
N GLU A 356 -5.09 6.85 34.08
CA GLU A 356 -4.00 7.10 35.04
C GLU A 356 -3.30 5.81 35.51
N ASP A 357 -3.79 4.63 35.13
CA ASP A 357 -3.17 3.35 35.50
C ASP A 357 -1.81 3.17 34.78
N ASP A 358 -0.92 2.41 35.42
CA ASP A 358 0.36 2.05 34.82
C ASP A 358 0.17 1.24 33.52
N LEU A 359 0.94 1.59 32.48
CA LEU A 359 0.93 0.85 31.23
C LEU A 359 1.57 -0.54 31.43
N PRO A 360 0.97 -1.61 30.90
CA PRO A 360 1.58 -2.94 30.89
C PRO A 360 2.97 -2.96 30.26
N ASN A 361 3.87 -3.81 30.76
CA ASN A 361 5.24 -3.97 30.24
C ASN A 361 5.28 -4.20 28.72
N VAL A 362 4.33 -4.97 28.17
CA VAL A 362 4.24 -5.21 26.72
C VAL A 362 4.08 -3.91 25.93
N LEU A 363 3.35 -2.91 26.47
CA LEU A 363 3.23 -1.60 25.83
C LEU A 363 4.57 -0.86 25.88
N LEU A 364 5.29 -0.92 27.00
CA LEU A 364 6.62 -0.32 27.10
C LEU A 364 7.59 -0.91 26.07
N GLU A 365 7.58 -2.24 25.87
CA GLU A 365 8.39 -2.92 24.85
C GLU A 365 7.99 -2.49 23.42
N ILE A 366 6.69 -2.42 23.11
CA ILE A 366 6.18 -1.92 21.82
C ILE A 366 6.68 -0.50 21.58
N ARG A 367 6.58 0.37 22.60
CA ARG A 367 7.01 1.77 22.55
C ARG A 367 8.50 1.86 22.23
N ASP A 368 9.32 1.10 22.92
CA ASP A 368 10.78 1.16 22.77
C ASP A 368 11.23 0.70 21.37
N VAL A 369 10.57 -0.32 20.80
CA VAL A 369 10.81 -0.73 19.40
C VAL A 369 10.40 0.37 18.41
N MET A 370 9.19 0.92 18.56
CA MET A 370 8.69 1.97 17.65
C MET A 370 9.55 3.24 17.71
N GLU A 371 9.97 3.65 18.91
CA GLU A 371 10.87 4.80 19.08
C GLU A 371 12.26 4.54 18.50
N THR A 372 12.78 3.33 18.63
CA THR A 372 14.05 2.94 17.99
C THR A 372 13.94 3.06 16.47
N CYS A 373 12.88 2.51 15.87
CA CYS A 373 12.63 2.63 14.44
C CYS A 373 12.53 4.10 13.99
N ILE A 374 11.82 4.97 14.73
CA ILE A 374 11.74 6.41 14.42
C ILE A 374 13.11 7.08 14.50
N LYS A 375 13.90 6.79 15.55
CA LYS A 375 15.24 7.38 15.75
C LYS A 375 16.19 7.07 14.61
N THR A 376 16.05 5.92 13.95
CA THR A 376 16.88 5.59 12.77
C THR A 376 16.60 6.49 11.55
N ASN A 377 15.43 7.14 11.50
CA ASN A 377 14.96 8.00 10.41
C ASN A 377 15.06 7.36 9.01
N LEU A 378 14.97 6.03 8.92
CA LEU A 378 15.04 5.31 7.65
C LEU A 378 13.77 5.48 6.83
N TYR A 379 12.62 5.60 7.51
CA TYR A 379 11.29 5.75 6.92
C TYR A 379 10.81 7.18 7.08
N SER A 380 10.79 7.95 5.99
CA SER A 380 10.40 9.36 6.02
C SER A 380 9.22 9.62 5.09
N ASN A 381 8.44 10.66 5.41
CA ASN A 381 7.33 11.07 4.55
C ASN A 381 7.83 11.49 3.16
N GLU A 382 9.03 12.08 3.09
CA GLU A 382 9.65 12.49 1.82
C GLU A 382 9.87 11.27 0.90
N LYS A 383 10.52 10.21 1.41
CA LYS A 383 10.71 8.96 0.67
C LYS A 383 9.38 8.37 0.24
N ARG A 384 8.41 8.31 1.17
CA ARG A 384 7.06 7.82 0.89
C ARG A 384 6.38 8.62 -0.23
N LEU A 385 6.39 9.95 -0.18
CA LEU A 385 5.78 10.80 -1.21
C LEU A 385 6.46 10.60 -2.57
N ALA A 386 7.78 10.45 -2.60
CA ALA A 386 8.54 10.18 -3.81
C ALA A 386 8.13 8.84 -4.46
N PHE A 387 7.94 7.79 -3.65
CA PHE A 387 7.59 6.46 -4.16
C PHE A 387 6.11 6.30 -4.51
N VAL A 388 5.21 7.08 -3.90
CA VAL A 388 3.77 6.96 -4.17
C VAL A 388 3.30 7.89 -5.29
N HIS A 389 3.75 9.14 -5.31
CA HIS A 389 3.28 10.13 -6.29
C HIS A 389 4.28 10.29 -7.41
N LEU A 390 3.95 9.83 -8.62
CA LEU A 390 4.90 9.77 -9.74
C LEU A 390 5.09 11.08 -10.52
N LYS A 391 4.95 12.24 -9.86
CA LYS A 391 5.31 13.54 -10.47
C LYS A 391 6.80 13.57 -10.83
N GLU A 392 7.17 14.48 -11.74
CA GLU A 392 8.52 14.56 -12.31
C GLU A 392 9.61 14.63 -11.22
N GLU A 393 9.51 15.60 -10.32
CA GLU A 393 10.45 15.75 -9.20
C GLU A 393 10.51 14.50 -8.29
N ASN A 394 9.36 13.84 -8.10
CA ASN A 394 9.22 12.73 -7.19
C ASN A 394 9.81 11.45 -7.76
N PHE A 395 9.52 11.08 -9.02
CA PHE A 395 10.07 9.85 -9.58
C PHE A 395 11.59 9.96 -9.80
N ILE A 396 12.10 11.15 -10.12
CA ILE A 396 13.55 11.38 -10.20
C ILE A 396 14.21 11.17 -8.83
N SER A 397 13.59 11.70 -7.77
CA SER A 397 14.01 11.46 -6.38
C SER A 397 13.92 9.97 -6.02
N ALA A 398 12.82 9.31 -6.38
CA ALA A 398 12.61 7.88 -6.15
C ALA A 398 13.70 7.02 -6.83
N ILE A 399 14.05 7.31 -8.09
CA ILE A 399 15.16 6.65 -8.79
C ILE A 399 16.44 6.82 -7.98
N LYS A 400 16.82 8.03 -7.58
CA LYS A 400 18.03 8.24 -6.75
C LYS A 400 17.97 7.44 -5.44
N MET A 401 16.81 7.39 -4.80
CA MET A 401 16.59 6.67 -3.55
C MET A 401 16.76 5.16 -3.72
N LEU A 402 16.30 4.54 -4.82
CA LEU A 402 16.51 3.10 -5.09
C LEU A 402 17.99 2.68 -4.98
N TYR A 403 18.91 3.55 -5.40
CA TYR A 403 20.34 3.27 -5.41
C TYR A 403 21.06 3.72 -4.13
N THR A 404 20.38 4.43 -3.23
CA THR A 404 21.01 5.01 -2.01
C THR A 404 20.36 4.54 -0.71
N GLN A 405 19.41 3.60 -0.77
CA GLN A 405 18.83 2.94 0.39
C GLN A 405 19.87 2.18 1.22
N ASN A 406 19.53 1.88 2.48
CA ASN A 406 20.34 1.02 3.34
C ASN A 406 19.60 -0.30 3.60
N PRO A 407 19.76 -1.32 2.73
CA PRO A 407 19.02 -2.57 2.82
C PRO A 407 19.11 -3.24 4.19
N LEU A 408 20.32 -3.31 4.79
CA LEU A 408 20.52 -4.01 6.05
C LEU A 408 19.67 -3.41 7.17
N LYS A 409 19.79 -2.09 7.39
CA LYS A 409 19.02 -1.42 8.45
C LYS A 409 17.53 -1.36 8.14
N GLU A 410 17.15 -1.17 6.87
CA GLU A 410 15.75 -1.13 6.46
C GLU A 410 15.07 -2.51 6.65
N ILE A 411 15.77 -3.61 6.43
CA ILE A 411 15.25 -4.97 6.68
C ILE A 411 15.18 -5.26 8.18
N GLU A 412 16.23 -4.94 8.94
CA GLU A 412 16.26 -5.15 10.39
C GLU A 412 15.08 -4.45 11.08
N ASN A 413 14.85 -3.17 10.75
CA ASN A 413 13.72 -2.41 11.29
C ASN A 413 12.38 -2.96 10.81
N SER A 414 12.27 -3.37 9.54
CA SER A 414 11.03 -3.97 9.01
C SER A 414 10.70 -5.27 9.76
N ILE A 415 11.70 -6.12 10.02
CA ILE A 415 11.53 -7.35 10.81
C ILE A 415 11.14 -7.03 12.26
N ALA A 416 11.74 -6.01 12.88
CA ALA A 416 11.36 -5.57 14.22
C ALA A 416 9.90 -5.13 14.27
N ILE A 417 9.43 -4.35 13.28
CA ILE A 417 8.03 -3.95 13.17
C ILE A 417 7.13 -5.18 12.99
N VAL A 418 7.45 -6.11 12.09
CA VAL A 418 6.66 -7.35 11.88
C VAL A 418 6.51 -8.14 13.17
N LYS A 419 7.54 -8.21 14.01
CA LYS A 419 7.50 -8.92 15.30
C LYS A 419 6.57 -8.25 16.32
N VAL A 420 6.43 -6.93 16.26
CA VAL A 420 5.65 -6.14 17.22
C VAL A 420 4.18 -6.01 16.83
N LEU A 421 3.83 -6.08 15.54
CA LEU A 421 2.43 -5.97 15.08
C LEU A 421 1.47 -7.00 15.73
N PRO A 422 1.83 -8.29 15.90
CA PRO A 422 0.99 -9.25 16.63
C PRO A 422 0.77 -8.88 18.10
N GLU A 423 1.80 -8.34 18.76
CA GLU A 423 1.70 -7.91 20.16
C GLU A 423 0.77 -6.70 20.29
N ILE A 424 0.82 -5.77 19.33
CA ILE A 424 -0.12 -4.65 19.23
C ILE A 424 -1.55 -5.18 19.05
N GLN A 425 -1.76 -6.15 18.15
CA GLN A 425 -3.07 -6.77 17.95
C GLN A 425 -3.60 -7.43 19.23
N ARG A 426 -2.72 -8.09 20.01
CA ARG A 426 -3.08 -8.67 21.30
C ARG A 426 -3.44 -7.59 22.32
N ALA A 427 -2.63 -6.55 22.43
CA ALA A 427 -2.87 -5.44 23.36
C ALA A 427 -4.16 -4.66 23.04
N ILE A 428 -4.52 -4.53 21.76
CA ILE A 428 -5.81 -3.96 21.34
C ILE A 428 -6.96 -4.84 21.83
N LYS A 429 -6.86 -6.18 21.71
CA LYS A 429 -7.88 -7.11 22.24
C LYS A 429 -7.99 -7.05 23.77
N GLU A 430 -6.87 -6.94 24.47
CA GLU A 430 -6.85 -6.78 25.93
C GLU A 430 -7.47 -5.44 26.34
N SER A 431 -7.20 -4.39 25.57
CA SER A 431 -7.79 -3.06 25.80
C SER A 431 -9.31 -3.06 25.55
N LEU A 432 -9.83 -3.90 24.65
CA LEU A 432 -11.28 -4.12 24.53
C LEU A 432 -11.89 -4.70 25.82
N ALA A 433 -11.20 -5.61 26.51
CA ALA A 433 -11.69 -6.12 27.79
C ALA A 433 -11.73 -5.02 28.86
N GLN A 434 -10.78 -4.09 28.84
CA GLN A 434 -10.78 -2.93 29.73
C GLN A 434 -11.88 -1.92 29.36
N ILE A 435 -12.11 -1.68 28.07
CA ILE A 435 -13.23 -0.86 27.59
C ILE A 435 -14.56 -1.49 28.01
N ASP A 436 -14.72 -2.79 27.81
CA ASP A 436 -15.90 -3.55 28.25
C ASP A 436 -16.08 -3.49 29.77
N LYS A 437 -15.01 -3.57 30.56
CA LYS A 437 -15.06 -3.34 32.03
C LYS A 437 -15.51 -1.92 32.40
N ASN A 438 -15.07 -0.90 31.66
CA ASN A 438 -15.47 0.48 31.88
C ASN A 438 -16.94 0.70 31.47
N ILE A 439 -17.34 0.14 30.34
CA ILE A 439 -18.73 0.08 29.87
C ILE A 439 -19.60 -0.64 30.90
N LYS A 440 -19.18 -1.80 31.44
CA LYS A 440 -19.85 -2.53 32.53
C LYS A 440 -20.14 -1.64 33.73
N LYS A 441 -19.15 -0.87 34.18
CA LYS A 441 -19.31 0.07 35.30
C LYS A 441 -20.34 1.17 34.99
N CYS A 442 -20.33 1.74 33.79
CA CYS A 442 -21.29 2.76 33.36
C CYS A 442 -22.71 2.18 33.14
N ASN A 443 -22.79 0.99 32.55
CA ASN A 443 -24.01 0.29 32.15
C ASN A 443 -24.76 -0.30 33.34
N ALA A 444 -24.07 -0.77 34.36
CA ALA A 444 -24.67 -1.16 35.63
C ALA A 444 -25.47 -0.01 36.27
N MET A 445 -25.11 1.25 36.00
CA MET A 445 -25.86 2.43 36.43
C MET A 445 -26.97 2.85 35.44
N LYS A 446 -26.79 2.58 34.14
CA LYS A 446 -27.69 3.02 33.03
C LYS A 446 -28.85 2.06 32.73
N TYR A 447 -28.70 0.75 32.99
CA TYR A 447 -29.67 -0.30 32.62
C TYR A 447 -30.49 -0.89 33.77
N HIS A 448 -30.67 -0.15 34.88
CA HIS A 448 -31.57 -0.58 35.97
C HIS A 448 -33.01 -0.91 35.51
N TRP A 449 -33.44 -0.40 34.36
CA TRP A 449 -34.76 -0.67 33.77
C TRP A 449 -34.86 -2.01 33.00
N VAL A 450 -33.74 -2.69 32.69
CA VAL A 450 -33.74 -4.01 32.02
C VAL A 450 -34.41 -5.08 32.89
N ASP A 451 -34.49 -4.85 34.20
CA ASP A 451 -35.22 -5.68 35.16
C ASP A 451 -36.68 -5.89 34.76
N GLY A 452 -37.38 -4.86 34.30
CA GLY A 452 -38.77 -4.96 33.86
C GLY A 452 -38.97 -5.78 32.58
N TYR A 453 -37.94 -5.94 31.76
CA TYR A 453 -37.97 -6.82 30.58
C TYR A 453 -37.58 -8.25 30.97
N ILE A 454 -36.55 -8.45 31.80
CA ILE A 454 -36.19 -9.77 32.32
C ILE A 454 -37.38 -10.43 33.04
N GLU A 455 -38.14 -9.67 33.83
CA GLU A 455 -39.36 -10.15 34.48
C GLU A 455 -40.44 -10.56 33.47
N LYS A 456 -40.62 -9.81 32.38
CA LYS A 456 -41.56 -10.17 31.30
C LYS A 456 -41.15 -11.39 30.49
N PHE A 457 -39.85 -11.65 30.34
CA PHE A 457 -39.31 -12.76 29.55
C PHE A 457 -39.04 -14.03 30.36
N ALA A 458 -38.91 -13.93 31.68
CA ALA A 458 -38.70 -15.08 32.57
C ALA A 458 -39.71 -16.23 32.37
N PRO A 459 -41.01 -16.00 32.06
CA PRO A 459 -41.97 -17.07 31.79
C PRO A 459 -41.75 -17.80 30.45
N TYR A 460 -40.99 -17.23 29.52
CA TYR A 460 -40.80 -17.73 28.15
C TYR A 460 -39.38 -18.24 27.89
N LYS A 461 -38.54 -18.30 28.93
CA LYS A 461 -37.12 -18.69 28.85
C LYS A 461 -36.86 -20.07 28.23
N ASP A 462 -37.84 -20.96 28.27
CA ASP A 462 -37.71 -22.33 27.74
C ASP A 462 -38.16 -22.45 26.27
N ARG A 463 -38.60 -21.35 25.64
CA ARG A 463 -38.98 -21.37 24.21
C ARG A 463 -37.75 -21.22 23.30
N PRO A 464 -37.69 -21.96 22.16
CA PRO A 464 -36.61 -21.80 21.18
C PRO A 464 -36.53 -20.35 20.67
N GLY A 465 -35.33 -19.78 20.60
CA GLY A 465 -35.07 -18.38 20.22
C GLY A 465 -35.22 -17.37 21.38
N MET A 466 -36.20 -17.56 22.27
CA MET A 466 -36.43 -16.67 23.42
C MET A 466 -35.44 -16.89 24.56
N ASN A 467 -34.93 -18.12 24.73
CA ASN A 467 -33.85 -18.40 25.68
C ASN A 467 -32.59 -17.56 25.38
N THR A 468 -32.21 -17.48 24.09
CA THR A 468 -31.03 -16.75 23.65
C THR A 468 -31.16 -15.25 23.90
N ILE A 469 -32.34 -14.67 23.65
CA ILE A 469 -32.64 -13.27 23.94
C ILE A 469 -32.64 -13.03 25.46
N TYR A 470 -33.26 -13.92 26.24
CA TYR A 470 -33.27 -13.83 27.70
C TYR A 470 -31.84 -13.89 28.29
N LEU A 471 -31.00 -14.80 27.80
CA LEU A 471 -29.60 -14.90 28.20
C LEU A 471 -28.80 -13.65 27.79
N SER A 472 -29.01 -13.13 26.57
CA SER A 472 -28.39 -11.88 26.14
C SER A 472 -28.81 -10.69 27.00
N LEU A 473 -30.09 -10.60 27.41
CA LEU A 473 -30.59 -9.54 28.29
C LEU A 473 -30.03 -9.66 29.71
N LEU A 474 -29.86 -10.88 30.22
CA LEU A 474 -29.20 -11.14 31.50
C LEU A 474 -27.73 -10.69 31.48
N GLU A 475 -27.03 -10.93 30.38
CA GLU A 475 -25.64 -10.46 30.22
C GLU A 475 -25.60 -8.92 30.08
N LEU A 476 -26.52 -8.31 29.32
CA LEU A 476 -26.64 -6.84 29.26
C LEU A 476 -26.93 -6.22 30.64
N LYS A 477 -27.77 -6.84 31.48
CA LYS A 477 -28.01 -6.41 32.88
C LYS A 477 -26.73 -6.41 33.71
N LYS A 478 -25.85 -7.39 33.52
CA LYS A 478 -24.54 -7.45 34.17
C LYS A 478 -23.53 -6.47 33.55
N GLY A 479 -23.92 -5.75 32.50
CA GLY A 479 -23.06 -4.92 31.67
C GLY A 479 -22.18 -5.72 30.70
N ASN A 480 -22.33 -7.06 30.63
CA ASN A 480 -21.58 -7.98 29.77
C ASN A 480 -22.00 -7.87 28.31
N VAL A 481 -21.61 -6.76 27.69
CA VAL A 481 -21.99 -6.38 26.32
C VAL A 481 -21.40 -7.35 25.29
N ILE A 482 -20.13 -7.72 25.41
CA ILE A 482 -19.48 -8.65 24.47
C ILE A 482 -20.13 -10.03 24.54
N GLU A 483 -20.35 -10.56 25.74
CA GLU A 483 -21.00 -11.86 25.94
C GLU A 483 -22.46 -11.85 25.45
N ALA A 484 -23.19 -10.75 25.66
CA ALA A 484 -24.53 -10.58 25.11
C ALA A 484 -24.53 -10.65 23.57
N LEU A 485 -23.59 -9.98 22.92
CA LEU A 485 -23.46 -9.98 21.45
C LEU A 485 -23.07 -11.35 20.90
N ASP A 486 -22.19 -12.09 21.58
CA ASP A 486 -21.80 -13.44 21.19
C ASP A 486 -22.95 -14.45 21.34
N ILE A 487 -23.80 -14.29 22.36
CA ILE A 487 -25.02 -15.08 22.53
C ILE A 487 -25.97 -14.84 21.34
N VAL A 488 -26.16 -13.59 20.92
CA VAL A 488 -27.00 -13.28 19.74
C VAL A 488 -26.36 -13.74 18.43
N LYS A 489 -25.03 -13.69 18.31
CA LYS A 489 -24.30 -14.19 17.13
C LYS A 489 -24.54 -15.68 16.86
N LYS A 490 -24.65 -16.49 17.91
CA LYS A 490 -25.01 -17.92 17.81
C LYS A 490 -26.44 -18.14 17.31
N MET A 491 -27.34 -17.16 17.44
CA MET A 491 -28.71 -17.22 16.92
C MET A 491 -28.75 -16.98 15.40
N ALA A 492 -27.91 -16.08 14.90
CA ALA A 492 -27.86 -15.69 13.48
C ALA A 492 -27.19 -16.75 12.56
N THR A 493 -26.61 -17.80 13.13
CA THR A 493 -25.94 -18.90 12.40
C THR A 493 -26.76 -20.17 12.33
N VAL A 494 -27.93 -20.21 12.98
CA VAL A 494 -28.83 -21.38 13.05
C VAL A 494 -30.07 -21.23 12.15
N ASN A 495 -30.23 -20.08 11.46
CA ASN A 495 -31.29 -19.83 10.49
C ASN A 495 -30.77 -19.75 9.06
#